data_AF-A0A7C8TY11-F1
#
_entry.id   AF-A0A7C8TY11-F1
#
_cell.length_a   1.000
_cell.length_b   1.000
_cell.length_c   1.000
_cell.angle_alpha   90.00
_cell.angle_beta   90.00
_cell.angle_gamma   90.00
#
_symmetry.space_group_name_H-M   'P 1'
#
loop_
_entity.id
_entity.type
_entity.pdbx_description
1 polymer ?
#
loop_
_entity_poly.entity_id
_entity_poly.type
_entity_poly.pdbx_seq_one_letter_code
_entity_poly.pdbx_strand_id
1 'polypeptide(L)'
;MRLGANSGQNCQCHGWRCNNLAEFATQPSPTPPASGDLLRSQLYYFWCTKMPYNWSLLSILGTWGISMGVHTYGVAVVNTSGRNVYFDNANPRNQWEELRARLPPDVFARSQRAQAASDNGLEILGFWGLAVLAGNLAQLPIKSLNDHALIFLGSRVLYSILYVNISTLKLSALRSLVWGVGIAAISNLLWQSTVALNA
;
A
#
# COMPACT_ATOMS: atom_id res chain seq x y z
N MET A 1 26.19 -18.61 -6.12
CA MET A 1 26.14 -17.18 -5.79
C MET A 1 25.38 -17.06 -4.48
N ARG A 2 26.10 -17.02 -3.34
CA ARG A 2 25.49 -16.91 -2.00
C ARG A 2 25.28 -15.42 -1.74
N LEU A 3 24.02 -14.98 -1.73
CA LEU A 3 23.65 -13.61 -1.37
C LEU A 3 23.87 -13.45 0.14
N GLY A 4 24.76 -12.51 0.51
CA GLY A 4 25.01 -12.14 1.89
C GLY A 4 23.84 -11.32 2.42
N ALA A 5 23.10 -11.87 3.38
CA ALA A 5 22.03 -11.17 4.07
C ALA A 5 22.65 -10.15 5.03
N ASN A 6 22.54 -8.86 4.69
CA ASN A 6 22.91 -7.78 5.60
C ASN A 6 21.81 -6.71 5.57
N SER A 7 20.71 -6.96 6.29
CA SER A 7 19.61 -6.00 6.40
C SER A 7 18.79 -6.17 7.70
N GLY A 8 19.44 -5.92 8.84
CA GLY A 8 18.89 -5.06 9.89
C GLY A 8 17.53 -5.41 10.54
N GLN A 9 17.08 -6.66 10.53
CA GLN A 9 16.01 -7.11 11.42
C GLN A 9 16.63 -7.87 12.59
N ASN A 10 17.15 -7.16 13.58
CA ASN A 10 17.66 -7.81 14.77
C ASN A 10 16.50 -8.41 15.56
N CYS A 11 16.28 -9.72 15.46
CA CYS A 11 15.67 -10.49 16.55
C CYS A 11 16.65 -10.45 17.74
N GLN A 12 16.68 -9.36 18.52
CA GLN A 12 17.57 -9.26 19.68
C GLN A 12 17.06 -10.13 20.83
N CYS A 13 17.36 -11.42 20.77
CA CYS A 13 17.29 -12.30 21.93
C CYS A 13 18.72 -12.59 22.35
N HIS A 14 19.19 -11.96 23.43
CA HIS A 14 20.47 -12.28 24.08
C HIS A 14 21.68 -12.50 23.14
N GLY A 15 21.94 -11.55 22.24
CA GLY A 15 23.15 -11.55 21.42
C GLY A 15 23.10 -12.33 20.10
N TRP A 16 21.99 -13.00 19.79
CA TRP A 16 21.79 -13.68 18.51
C TRP A 16 21.22 -12.70 17.47
N ARG A 17 21.82 -12.66 16.28
CA ARG A 17 21.33 -11.89 15.12
C ARG A 17 20.74 -12.88 14.13
N CYS A 18 19.44 -12.82 13.85
CA CYS A 18 18.81 -13.62 12.80
C CYS A 18 18.19 -12.65 11.78
N ASN A 19 18.55 -12.76 10.50
CA ASN A 19 18.02 -11.89 9.45
C ASN A 19 16.68 -12.39 8.90
N ASN A 20 16.34 -13.67 9.07
CA ASN A 20 15.07 -14.27 8.63
C ASN A 20 14.75 -15.60 9.37
N LEU A 21 13.54 -16.14 9.11
CA LEU A 21 13.05 -17.41 9.65
C LEU A 21 13.95 -18.62 9.34
N ALA A 22 14.53 -18.67 8.15
CA ALA A 22 15.40 -19.78 7.73
C ALA A 22 16.72 -19.76 8.50
N GLU A 23 17.23 -18.58 8.84
CA GLU A 23 18.42 -18.41 9.66
C GLU A 23 18.15 -18.74 11.14
N PHE A 24 16.95 -18.40 11.66
CA PHE A 24 16.52 -18.82 12.99
C PHE A 24 16.38 -20.34 13.12
N ALA A 25 15.80 -21.00 12.11
CA ALA A 25 15.61 -22.45 12.10
C ALA A 25 16.91 -23.26 12.03
N THR A 26 18.02 -22.63 11.64
CA THR A 26 19.35 -23.25 11.59
C THR A 26 20.23 -22.90 12.79
N GLN A 27 19.80 -22.00 13.69
CA GLN A 27 20.52 -21.74 14.93
C GLN A 27 20.38 -22.94 15.88
N PRO A 28 21.45 -23.34 16.58
CA PRO A 28 21.32 -24.29 17.67
C PRO A 28 20.35 -23.71 18.71
N SER A 29 19.34 -24.48 19.09
CA SER A 29 18.38 -24.09 20.13
C SER A 29 19.15 -23.61 21.36
N PRO A 30 18.86 -22.44 21.94
CA PRO A 30 19.52 -22.00 23.15
C PRO A 30 19.31 -23.08 24.22
N THR A 31 20.38 -23.51 24.87
CA THR A 31 20.29 -24.42 26.01
C THR A 31 19.32 -23.77 27.00
N PRO A 32 18.21 -24.44 27.36
CA PRO A 32 17.25 -23.86 28.27
C PRO A 32 17.95 -23.49 29.59
N PRO A 33 17.61 -22.35 30.22
CA PRO A 33 18.20 -21.99 31.50
C PRO A 33 17.98 -23.14 32.49
N ALA A 34 19.05 -23.51 33.19
CA ALA A 34 19.04 -24.63 34.11
C ALA A 34 17.95 -24.42 35.18
N SER A 35 17.06 -25.41 35.28
CA SER A 35 16.06 -25.66 36.32
C SER A 35 15.04 -24.54 36.63
N GLY A 36 13.77 -24.81 36.29
CA GLY A 36 12.62 -24.43 37.13
C GLY A 36 11.56 -23.53 36.51
N ASP A 37 11.92 -22.67 35.56
CA ASP A 37 11.05 -21.55 35.17
C ASP A 37 10.42 -21.73 33.78
N LEU A 38 9.55 -22.74 33.65
CA LEU A 38 8.81 -23.03 32.40
C LEU A 38 7.99 -21.81 31.92
N LEU A 39 7.46 -21.01 32.83
CA LEU A 39 6.75 -19.77 32.52
C LEU A 39 7.67 -18.71 31.92
N ARG A 40 8.90 -18.60 32.43
CA ARG A 40 9.90 -17.65 31.94
C ARG A 40 10.46 -18.08 30.59
N SER A 41 10.60 -19.38 30.34
CA SER A 41 11.01 -19.93 29.03
C SER A 41 9.90 -19.78 27.98
N GLN A 42 8.64 -20.07 28.33
CA GLN A 42 7.47 -19.83 27.47
C GLN A 42 7.33 -18.36 27.10
N LEU A 43 7.44 -17.46 28.09
CA LEU A 43 7.46 -16.02 27.84
C LEU A 43 8.68 -15.63 26.99
N TYR A 44 9.85 -16.22 27.20
CA TYR A 44 11.04 -15.98 26.36
C TYR A 44 10.80 -16.30 24.88
N TYR A 45 10.25 -17.48 24.58
CA TYR A 45 9.91 -17.87 23.21
C TYR A 45 8.80 -16.98 22.64
N PHE A 46 7.82 -16.59 23.47
CA PHE A 46 6.72 -15.70 23.07
C PHE A 46 7.19 -14.28 22.73
N TRP A 47 8.10 -13.71 23.51
CA TRP A 47 8.69 -12.40 23.27
C TRP A 47 9.70 -12.40 22.11
N CYS A 48 10.37 -13.53 21.86
CA CYS A 48 11.38 -13.65 20.81
C CYS A 48 10.79 -13.88 19.40
N THR A 49 9.53 -14.32 19.28
CA THR A 49 8.95 -14.79 18.00
C THR A 49 7.94 -13.85 17.35
N LYS A 50 7.62 -12.69 17.92
CA LYS A 50 6.77 -11.70 17.24
C LYS A 50 7.56 -10.92 16.19
N MET A 51 7.93 -11.58 15.09
CA MET A 51 8.29 -10.83 13.89
C MET A 51 7.06 -10.03 13.45
N PRO A 52 7.23 -8.73 13.13
CA PRO A 52 6.14 -7.95 12.59
C PRO A 52 5.63 -8.61 11.31
N TYR A 53 4.31 -8.74 11.17
CA TYR A 53 3.70 -9.31 9.98
C TYR A 53 4.01 -8.41 8.77
N ASN A 54 4.54 -8.98 7.69
CA ASN A 54 4.78 -8.25 6.45
C ASN A 54 3.51 -8.22 5.61
N TRP A 55 2.83 -7.08 5.59
CA TRP A 55 1.60 -6.86 4.84
C TRP A 55 1.83 -6.01 3.58
N SER A 56 3.09 -5.74 3.23
CA SER A 56 3.43 -4.93 2.05
C SER A 56 2.82 -5.50 0.75
N LEU A 57 2.77 -6.82 0.59
CA LEU A 57 2.10 -7.45 -0.57
C LEU A 57 0.59 -7.21 -0.58
N LEU A 58 -0.07 -7.20 0.59
CA LEU A 58 -1.49 -6.89 0.70
C LEU A 58 -1.79 -5.43 0.31
N SER A 59 -0.81 -4.53 0.39
CA SER A 59 -0.98 -3.16 -0.06
C SER A 59 -1.21 -3.03 -1.57
N ILE A 60 -0.83 -4.03 -2.37
CA ILE A 60 -1.15 -4.08 -3.80
C ILE A 60 -2.66 -4.23 -3.97
N LEU A 61 -3.26 -5.20 -3.27
CA LEU A 61 -4.72 -5.37 -3.24
C LEU A 61 -5.41 -4.17 -2.59
N GLY A 62 -4.82 -3.59 -1.55
CA GLY A 62 -5.32 -2.37 -0.92
C GLY A 62 -5.39 -1.19 -1.90
N THR A 63 -4.36 -1.01 -2.72
CA THR A 63 -4.31 0.06 -3.73
C THR A 63 -5.38 -0.15 -4.80
N TRP A 64 -5.49 -1.38 -5.34
CA TRP A 64 -6.57 -1.73 -6.26
C TRP A 64 -7.95 -1.48 -5.63
N GLY A 65 -8.15 -1.90 -4.38
CA GLY A 65 -9.40 -1.72 -3.65
C GLY A 65 -9.78 -0.26 -3.44
N ILE A 66 -8.81 0.61 -3.13
CA ILE A 66 -9.02 2.06 -3.06
C ILE A 66 -9.47 2.59 -4.41
N SER A 67 -8.75 2.27 -5.50
CA SER A 67 -9.08 2.74 -6.85
C SER A 67 -10.48 2.30 -7.27
N MET A 68 -10.83 1.03 -7.04
CA MET A 68 -12.16 0.50 -7.34
C MET A 68 -13.24 1.12 -6.45
N GLY A 69 -12.95 1.34 -5.17
CA GLY A 69 -13.86 2.01 -4.23
C GLY A 69 -14.21 3.43 -4.66
N VAL A 70 -13.27 4.15 -5.27
CA VAL A 70 -13.51 5.50 -5.80
C VAL A 70 -14.33 5.43 -7.09
N HIS A 71 -14.11 4.45 -7.96
CA HIS A 71 -14.95 4.22 -9.13
C HIS A 71 -16.40 3.90 -8.73
N THR A 72 -16.61 2.97 -7.79
CA THR A 72 -17.95 2.61 -7.32
C THR A 72 -18.65 3.78 -6.63
N TYR A 73 -17.91 4.65 -5.94
CA TYR A 73 -18.44 5.92 -5.45
C TYR A 73 -18.90 6.83 -6.60
N GLY A 74 -18.12 6.97 -7.67
CA GLY A 74 -18.49 7.77 -8.84
C GLY A 74 -19.76 7.27 -9.54
N VAL A 75 -19.93 5.95 -9.62
CA VAL A 75 -21.15 5.28 -10.11
C VAL A 75 -22.33 5.55 -9.17
N ALA A 76 -22.12 5.42 -7.86
CA ALA A 76 -23.17 5.68 -6.86
C ALA A 76 -23.67 7.12 -6.90
N VAL A 77 -22.79 8.10 -7.13
CA VAL A 77 -23.16 9.52 -7.29
C VAL A 77 -24.13 9.73 -8.46
N VAL A 78 -23.97 8.98 -9.56
CA VAL A 78 -24.89 9.03 -10.71
C VAL A 78 -26.22 8.37 -10.34
N ASN A 79 -26.17 7.12 -9.87
CA ASN A 79 -27.35 6.30 -9.61
C ASN A 79 -28.24 6.86 -8.50
N THR A 80 -27.68 7.60 -7.55
CA THR A 80 -28.40 8.20 -6.42
C THR A 80 -28.80 9.66 -6.66
N SER A 81 -28.62 10.18 -7.88
CA SER A 81 -28.89 11.59 -8.23
C SER A 81 -30.38 11.99 -8.22
N GLY A 82 -31.31 11.03 -8.14
CA GLY A 82 -32.76 11.27 -8.15
C GLY A 82 -33.33 11.70 -9.51
N ARG A 83 -32.56 11.56 -10.60
CA ARG A 83 -32.92 12.00 -11.96
C ARG A 83 -33.43 10.90 -12.89
N ASN A 84 -33.63 9.67 -12.38
CA ASN A 84 -33.86 8.47 -13.21
C ASN A 84 -32.76 8.30 -14.29
N VAL A 85 -31.53 8.66 -13.93
CA VAL A 85 -30.31 8.48 -14.74
C VAL A 85 -29.45 7.46 -14.00
N TYR A 86 -29.04 6.43 -14.71
CA TYR A 86 -28.21 5.36 -14.17
C TYR A 86 -26.93 5.26 -15.00
N PHE A 87 -25.86 4.86 -14.33
CA PHE A 87 -24.60 4.55 -14.98
C PHE A 87 -24.76 3.27 -15.81
N ASP A 88 -24.46 3.36 -17.10
CA ASP A 88 -24.50 2.23 -18.01
C ASP A 88 -23.25 1.36 -17.84
N ASN A 89 -23.43 0.17 -17.26
CA ASN A 89 -22.36 -0.80 -17.09
C ASN A 89 -22.05 -1.59 -18.37
N ALA A 90 -22.93 -1.56 -19.39
CA ALA A 90 -22.67 -2.18 -20.68
C ALA A 90 -21.72 -1.33 -21.53
N ASN A 91 -21.78 0.00 -21.40
CA ASN A 91 -20.87 0.94 -22.06
C ASN A 91 -20.23 1.94 -21.09
N PRO A 92 -19.42 1.46 -20.11
CA PRO A 92 -18.95 2.28 -19.01
C PRO A 92 -18.04 3.44 -19.43
N ARG A 93 -17.39 3.32 -20.60
CA ARG A 93 -16.35 4.25 -21.07
C ARG A 93 -16.87 5.36 -21.98
N ASN A 94 -17.96 5.14 -22.73
CA ASN A 94 -18.40 6.08 -23.76
C ASN A 94 -19.69 6.85 -23.42
N GLN A 95 -20.23 6.69 -22.22
CA GLN A 95 -21.50 7.33 -21.80
C GLN A 95 -21.37 8.78 -21.29
N TRP A 96 -20.17 9.36 -21.27
CA TRP A 96 -19.91 10.63 -20.57
C TRP A 96 -20.65 11.83 -21.17
N GLU A 97 -20.89 11.84 -22.48
CA GLU A 97 -21.66 12.91 -23.14
C GLU A 97 -23.14 12.84 -22.75
N GLU A 98 -23.70 11.63 -22.73
CA GLU A 98 -25.08 11.40 -22.29
C GLU A 98 -25.28 11.77 -20.82
N LEU A 99 -24.36 11.33 -19.95
CA LEU A 99 -24.40 11.67 -18.53
C LEU A 99 -24.30 13.19 -18.31
N ARG A 100 -23.47 13.89 -19.10
CA ARG A 100 -23.35 15.35 -19.03
C ARG A 100 -24.65 16.06 -19.40
N ALA A 101 -25.37 15.57 -20.40
CA ALA A 101 -26.63 16.16 -20.85
C ALA A 101 -27.78 15.95 -19.84
N ARG A 102 -27.73 14.86 -19.06
CA ARG A 102 -28.85 14.43 -18.21
C ARG A 102 -28.66 14.74 -16.71
N LEU A 103 -27.42 14.97 -16.26
CA LEU A 103 -27.10 15.20 -14.84
C LEU A 103 -26.89 16.69 -14.52
N PRO A 104 -27.15 17.11 -13.27
CA PRO A 104 -26.69 18.39 -12.76
C PRO A 104 -25.16 18.55 -12.93
N PRO A 105 -24.66 19.76 -13.26
CA PRO A 105 -23.23 19.98 -13.52
C PRO A 105 -22.32 19.55 -12.37
N ASP A 106 -22.74 19.74 -11.12
CA ASP A 106 -21.98 19.38 -9.93
C ASP A 106 -21.90 17.85 -9.73
N VAL A 107 -23.02 17.15 -9.96
CA VAL A 107 -23.10 15.68 -9.89
C VAL A 107 -22.25 15.05 -10.98
N PHE A 108 -22.39 15.52 -12.22
CA PHE A 108 -21.57 15.07 -13.35
C PHE A 108 -20.09 15.28 -13.08
N ALA A 109 -19.69 16.51 -12.71
CA ALA A 109 -18.29 16.82 -12.47
C ALA A 109 -17.68 16.01 -11.32
N ARG A 110 -18.47 15.72 -10.27
CA ARG A 110 -18.02 14.87 -9.15
C ARG A 110 -17.84 13.42 -9.57
N SER A 111 -18.77 12.84 -10.33
CA SER A 111 -18.63 11.48 -10.88
C SER A 111 -17.42 11.37 -11.82
N GLN A 112 -17.23 12.37 -12.69
CA GLN A 112 -16.07 12.42 -13.59
C GLN A 112 -14.74 12.51 -12.82
N ARG A 113 -14.67 13.33 -11.75
CA ARG A 113 -13.48 13.39 -10.89
C ARG A 113 -13.22 12.06 -10.18
N ALA A 114 -14.26 11.36 -9.73
CA ALA A 114 -14.12 10.04 -9.13
C ALA A 114 -13.58 9.02 -10.14
N GLN A 115 -14.08 9.01 -11.37
CA GLN A 115 -13.52 8.16 -12.42
C GLN A 115 -12.04 8.45 -12.67
N ALA A 116 -11.69 9.72 -12.87
CA ALA A 116 -10.30 10.12 -13.11
C ALA A 116 -9.36 9.77 -11.94
N ALA A 117 -9.84 9.86 -10.69
CA ALA A 117 -9.08 9.43 -9.52
C ALA A 117 -8.87 7.91 -9.48
N SER A 118 -9.88 7.13 -9.87
CA SER A 118 -9.78 5.67 -9.99
C SER A 118 -8.76 5.26 -11.05
N ASP A 119 -8.86 5.85 -12.26
CA ASP A 119 -7.95 5.56 -13.36
C ASP A 119 -6.50 5.86 -12.97
N ASN A 120 -6.25 7.01 -12.34
CA ASN A 120 -4.92 7.35 -11.83
C ASN A 120 -4.38 6.34 -10.81
N GLY A 121 -5.25 5.84 -9.92
CA GLY A 121 -4.89 4.81 -8.95
C GLY A 121 -4.58 3.46 -9.60
N LEU A 122 -5.22 3.12 -10.72
CA LEU A 122 -4.95 1.90 -11.49
C LEU A 122 -3.68 2.03 -12.34
N GLU A 123 -3.40 3.19 -12.91
CA GLU A 123 -2.17 3.47 -13.66
C GLU A 123 -0.91 3.29 -12.80
N ILE A 124 -0.93 3.75 -11.55
CA ILE A 124 0.22 3.66 -10.66
C ILE A 124 0.38 2.28 -10.01
N LEU A 125 -0.66 1.45 -10.03
CA LEU A 125 -0.69 0.14 -9.37
C LEU A 125 0.48 -0.76 -9.80
N GLY A 126 0.79 -0.76 -11.10
CA GLY A 126 1.90 -1.56 -11.65
C GLY A 126 3.26 -1.17 -11.07
N PHE A 127 3.55 0.13 -11.02
CA PHE A 127 4.79 0.65 -10.44
C PHE A 127 4.91 0.34 -8.95
N TRP A 128 3.82 0.50 -8.19
CA TRP A 128 3.82 0.16 -6.77
C TRP A 128 4.02 -1.35 -6.54
N GLY A 129 3.32 -2.19 -7.30
CA GLY A 129 3.48 -3.65 -7.21
C GLY A 129 4.91 -4.10 -7.49
N LEU A 130 5.55 -3.54 -8.52
CA LEU A 130 6.95 -3.82 -8.84
C LEU A 130 7.90 -3.38 -7.72
N ALA A 131 7.67 -2.19 -7.13
CA ALA A 131 8.49 -1.70 -6.02
C ALA A 131 8.38 -2.59 -4.77
N VAL A 132 7.17 -3.01 -4.41
CA VAL A 132 6.95 -3.93 -3.29
C VAL A 132 7.61 -5.28 -3.54
N LEU A 133 7.46 -5.84 -4.75
CA LEU A 133 8.10 -7.10 -5.11
C LEU A 133 9.63 -7.00 -5.09
N ALA A 134 10.20 -5.92 -5.64
CA ALA A 134 11.64 -5.66 -5.61
C ALA A 134 12.16 -5.55 -4.17
N GLY A 135 11.46 -4.85 -3.29
CA GLY A 135 11.85 -4.71 -1.88
C GLY A 135 11.79 -6.02 -1.11
N ASN A 136 10.79 -6.87 -1.38
CA ASN A 136 10.72 -8.21 -0.80
C ASN A 136 11.82 -9.13 -1.35
N LEU A 137 12.10 -9.09 -2.65
CA LEU A 137 13.18 -9.86 -3.28
C LEU A 137 14.56 -9.45 -2.77
N ALA A 138 14.76 -8.16 -2.54
CA ALA A 138 15.97 -7.58 -1.94
C ALA A 138 16.07 -7.81 -0.42
N GLN A 139 15.10 -8.50 0.19
CA GLN A 139 15.04 -8.79 1.62
C GLN A 139 15.18 -7.53 2.49
N LEU A 140 14.50 -6.44 2.10
CA LEU A 140 14.46 -5.23 2.91
C LEU A 140 13.80 -5.50 4.28
N PRO A 141 14.14 -4.72 5.33
CA PRO A 141 13.51 -4.88 6.63
C PRO A 141 11.98 -4.76 6.53
N ILE A 142 11.23 -5.70 7.15
CA ILE A 142 9.76 -5.71 7.19
C ILE A 142 9.19 -4.36 7.65
N LYS A 143 9.84 -3.71 8.62
CA LYS A 143 9.44 -2.37 9.07
C LYS A 143 9.48 -1.36 7.92
N SER A 144 10.56 -1.35 7.12
CA SER A 144 10.67 -0.46 5.95
C SER A 144 9.58 -0.76 4.93
N LEU A 145 9.35 -2.04 4.60
CA LEU A 145 8.32 -2.46 3.66
C LEU A 145 6.91 -2.01 4.09
N ASN A 146 6.58 -2.22 5.36
CA ASN A 146 5.28 -1.84 5.94
C ASN A 146 5.12 -0.31 6.05
N ASP A 147 6.16 0.43 6.43
CA ASP A 147 6.11 1.89 6.51
C ASP A 147 5.86 2.51 5.13
N HIS A 148 6.56 2.03 4.09
CA HIS A 148 6.32 2.47 2.72
C HIS A 148 4.91 2.13 2.25
N ALA A 149 4.42 0.93 2.58
CA ALA A 149 3.07 0.53 2.25
C ALA A 149 2.01 1.41 2.96
N LEU A 150 2.25 1.81 4.20
CA LEU A 150 1.36 2.71 4.95
C LEU A 150 1.34 4.10 4.31
N ILE A 151 2.51 4.67 4.04
CA ILE A 151 2.66 5.99 3.42
C ILE A 151 2.01 6.00 2.05
N PHE A 152 2.25 4.97 1.24
CA PHE A 152 1.69 4.87 -0.09
C PHE A 152 0.17 4.76 -0.05
N LEU A 153 -0.40 3.81 0.69
CA LEU A 153 -1.86 3.64 0.81
C LEU A 153 -2.53 4.87 1.40
N GLY A 154 -1.96 5.44 2.47
CA GLY A 154 -2.45 6.67 3.09
C GLY A 154 -2.48 7.83 2.09
N SER A 155 -1.42 7.97 1.28
CA SER A 155 -1.40 8.97 0.20
C SER A 155 -2.50 8.74 -0.83
N ARG A 156 -2.82 7.48 -1.17
CA ARG A 156 -3.87 7.14 -2.15
C ARG A 156 -5.26 7.45 -1.62
N VAL A 157 -5.54 7.11 -0.37
CA VAL A 157 -6.82 7.46 0.27
C VAL A 157 -6.99 8.98 0.31
N LEU A 158 -5.99 9.70 0.81
CA LEU A 158 -6.05 11.16 0.91
C LEU A 158 -6.15 11.82 -0.47
N TYR A 159 -5.33 11.39 -1.43
CA TYR A 159 -5.37 11.87 -2.80
C TYR A 159 -6.77 11.70 -3.40
N SER A 160 -7.36 10.52 -3.30
CA SER A 160 -8.69 10.22 -3.85
C SER A 160 -9.78 11.10 -3.23
N ILE A 161 -9.77 11.28 -1.90
CA ILE A 161 -10.74 12.16 -1.21
C ILE A 161 -10.58 13.60 -1.71
N LEU A 162 -9.36 14.11 -1.77
CA LEU A 162 -9.07 15.47 -2.26
C LEU A 162 -9.46 15.63 -3.73
N TYR A 163 -9.23 14.61 -4.55
CA TYR A 163 -9.54 14.64 -5.97
C TYR A 163 -11.04 14.76 -6.24
N VAL A 164 -11.84 13.98 -5.52
CA VAL A 164 -13.31 14.00 -5.65
C VAL A 164 -13.91 15.33 -5.16
N ASN A 165 -13.46 15.83 -4.02
CA ASN A 165 -14.12 16.93 -3.31
C ASN A 165 -13.64 18.33 -3.73
N ILE A 166 -12.39 18.47 -4.16
CA ILE A 166 -11.89 19.77 -4.56
C ILE A 166 -12.35 20.07 -6.00
N SER A 167 -12.83 21.29 -6.24
CA SER A 167 -13.21 21.79 -7.57
C SER A 167 -12.40 23.02 -8.01
N THR A 168 -11.64 23.64 -7.11
CA THR A 168 -10.90 24.88 -7.37
C THR A 168 -9.44 24.61 -7.73
N LEU A 169 -8.90 25.45 -8.63
CA LEU A 169 -7.51 25.35 -9.10
C LEU A 169 -6.48 25.59 -7.98
N LYS A 170 -6.74 26.52 -7.05
CA LYS A 170 -5.80 26.82 -5.96
C LYS A 170 -5.63 25.62 -5.02
N LEU A 171 -6.70 24.90 -4.75
CA LEU A 171 -6.68 23.72 -3.87
C LEU A 171 -6.24 22.44 -4.62
N SER A 172 -6.21 22.43 -5.96
CA SER A 172 -5.74 21.26 -6.71
C SER A 172 -4.24 21.01 -6.52
N ALA A 173 -3.45 22.04 -6.20
CA ALA A 173 -2.03 21.89 -5.86
C ALA A 173 -1.80 20.90 -4.70
N LEU A 174 -2.74 20.85 -3.73
CA LEU A 174 -2.67 19.88 -2.63
C LEU A 174 -2.74 18.43 -3.13
N ARG A 175 -3.52 18.17 -4.18
CA ARG A 175 -3.58 16.83 -4.80
C ARG A 175 -2.23 16.45 -5.39
N SER A 176 -1.57 17.37 -6.08
CA SER A 176 -0.24 17.15 -6.66
C SER A 176 0.80 16.89 -5.58
N LEU A 177 0.75 17.62 -4.45
CA LEU A 177 1.64 17.38 -3.31
C LEU A 177 1.44 15.99 -2.71
N VAL A 178 0.19 15.61 -2.40
CA VAL A 178 -0.13 14.29 -1.84
C VAL A 178 0.20 13.18 -2.84
N TRP A 179 -0.03 13.43 -4.14
CA TRP A 179 0.37 12.52 -5.20
C TRP A 179 1.89 12.28 -5.20
N GLY A 180 2.67 13.35 -5.09
CA GLY A 180 4.13 13.33 -5.04
C GLY A 180 4.69 12.55 -3.85
N VAL A 181 4.04 12.59 -2.68
CA VAL A 181 4.40 11.74 -1.53
C VAL A 181 4.32 10.25 -1.89
N GLY A 182 3.27 9.83 -2.61
CA GLY A 182 3.13 8.45 -3.07
C GLY A 182 4.21 8.05 -4.09
N ILE A 183 4.56 8.95 -5.01
CA ILE A 183 5.67 8.73 -5.95
C ILE A 183 7.00 8.62 -5.21
N ALA A 184 7.27 9.50 -4.26
CA ALA A 184 8.48 9.46 -3.45
C ALA A 184 8.59 8.14 -2.68
N ALA A 185 7.48 7.60 -2.16
CA ALA A 185 7.47 6.29 -1.51
C ALA A 185 7.83 5.15 -2.46
N ILE A 186 7.28 5.13 -3.69
CA ILE A 186 7.64 4.15 -4.73
C ILE A 186 9.14 4.26 -5.05
N SER A 187 9.60 5.46 -5.38
CA SER A 187 10.99 5.72 -5.79
C SER A 187 11.98 5.38 -4.68
N ASN A 188 11.68 5.73 -3.43
CA ASN A 188 12.55 5.44 -2.30
C ASN A 188 12.65 3.93 -2.02
N LEU A 189 11.52 3.21 -2.11
CA LEU A 189 11.51 1.76 -1.93
C LEU A 189 12.34 1.06 -3.01
N LEU A 190 12.19 1.45 -4.28
CA LEU A 190 13.01 0.93 -5.37
C LEU A 190 14.49 1.23 -5.17
N TRP A 191 14.84 2.45 -4.78
CA TRP A 191 16.22 2.84 -4.49
C TRP A 191 16.84 1.96 -3.39
N GLN A 192 16.13 1.77 -2.27
CA GLN A 192 16.59 0.89 -1.20
C GLN A 192 16.77 -0.55 -1.68
N SER A 193 15.87 -1.04 -2.52
CA SER A 193 15.94 -2.38 -3.11
C SER A 193 17.18 -2.55 -3.98
N THR A 194 17.48 -1.56 -4.83
CA THR A 194 18.68 -1.57 -5.67
C THR A 194 19.95 -1.56 -4.83
N VAL A 195 20.04 -0.71 -3.82
CA VAL A 195 21.23 -0.66 -2.95
C VAL A 195 21.45 -2.01 -2.25
N ALA A 196 20.39 -2.63 -1.72
CA ALA A 196 20.48 -3.92 -1.05
C ALA A 196 20.89 -5.08 -1.98
N LEU A 197 20.47 -5.06 -3.26
CA LEU A 197 20.84 -6.09 -4.23
C LEU A 197 22.29 -5.98 -4.74
N ASN A 198 22.94 -4.83 -4.56
CA ASN A 198 24.31 -4.58 -5.01
C ASN A 198 25.33 -4.55 -3.85
N ALA A 199 24.87 -4.80 -2.62
CA ALA A 199 25.71 -4.91 -1.42
C ALA A 199 26.22 -6.35 -1.23
#